data_AF-X1TZW0-F1
#
_entry.id   AF-X1TZW0-F1
#
_cell.length_a   1.000
_cell.length_b   1.000
_cell.length_c   1.000
_cell.angle_alpha   90.00
_cell.angle_beta   90.00
_cell.angle_gamma   90.00
#
_symmetry.space_group_name_H-M   'P 1'
#
loop_
_entity.id
_entity.type
_entity.pdbx_description
1 polymer ?
#
loop_
_entity_poly.entity_id
_entity_poly.type
_entity_poly.pdbx_seq_one_letter_code
_entity_poly.pdbx_strand_id
1 'polypeptide(L)'
;LKNYYYLGSQRIQRDNFLLKILDLSNNDVTSNYEFTIDYEFGILTFISPLPPFPEAYPPLSEHIYTIYVEYRYTIDAYILRPNIIPGSERVYLDGRELTRDIDYQIDYSTGFLSFFPSLEISEFSQIKIDYEWMPFAGGKMIILGARAEYIPWQQFSLGSTLLSQTAPRSNEVPELDSAPSSQLGVGLDAHYDFSPLLSRAWSGKISPELSFSAELAQSTYNPNTFGRAIIENFESTKISDELSMSKDSWQLASKPVQEGLAE
;
A
#
# COMPACT_ATOMS: atom_id res chain seq x y z
N LEU A 1 2.02 -19.69 26.94
CA LEU A 1 3.14 -18.73 27.06
C LEU A 1 3.04 -17.77 25.88
N LYS A 2 3.30 -16.46 26.09
CA LYS A 2 3.21 -15.45 25.02
C LYS A 2 4.61 -15.24 24.40
N ASN A 3 5.06 -16.25 23.66
CA ASN A 3 6.42 -16.33 23.09
C ASN A 3 6.43 -16.69 21.60
N TYR A 4 5.27 -16.70 20.95
CA TYR A 4 5.11 -16.97 19.52
C TYR A 4 4.70 -15.69 18.79
N TYR A 5 5.39 -15.37 17.70
CA TYR A 5 5.15 -14.17 16.90
C TYR A 5 5.07 -14.57 15.43
N TYR A 6 4.00 -14.16 14.76
CA TYR A 6 3.87 -14.32 13.31
C TYR A 6 4.67 -13.23 12.60
N LEU A 7 5.52 -13.63 11.67
CA LEU A 7 6.43 -12.73 10.94
C LEU A 7 5.75 -12.00 9.78
N GLY A 8 4.49 -12.32 9.48
CA GLY A 8 3.70 -11.65 8.43
C GLY A 8 3.65 -12.40 7.10
N SER A 9 4.44 -13.47 6.90
CA SER A 9 4.41 -14.28 5.69
C SER A 9 4.75 -15.75 5.96
N GLN A 10 4.34 -16.64 5.08
CA GLN A 10 4.68 -18.08 5.09
C GLN A 10 5.71 -18.38 3.99
N ARG A 11 6.30 -19.59 4.00
CA ARG A 11 7.30 -20.04 3.00
C ARG A 11 8.45 -19.06 2.84
N ILE A 12 9.00 -18.64 3.98
CA ILE A 12 10.13 -17.71 4.07
C ILE A 12 11.41 -18.44 3.64
N GLN A 13 12.16 -17.83 2.72
CA GLN A 13 13.48 -18.31 2.33
C GLN A 13 14.47 -18.07 3.47
N ARG A 14 15.28 -19.08 3.78
CA ARG A 14 16.27 -18.99 4.86
C ARG A 14 17.45 -18.09 4.51
N ASP A 15 17.78 -17.99 3.23
CA ASP A 15 18.89 -17.19 2.75
C ASP A 15 18.58 -15.69 2.90
N ASN A 16 19.55 -14.94 3.41
CA ASN A 16 19.44 -13.50 3.70
C ASN A 16 18.31 -13.13 4.68
N PHE A 17 17.86 -14.08 5.52
CA PHE A 17 16.95 -13.77 6.62
C PHE A 17 17.68 -12.95 7.69
N LEU A 18 17.13 -11.78 8.02
CA LEU A 18 17.59 -10.92 9.11
C LEU A 18 16.48 -10.82 10.16
N LEU A 19 16.85 -10.99 11.42
CA LEU A 19 16.02 -10.63 12.55
C LEU A 19 16.82 -9.77 13.52
N LYS A 20 16.23 -8.67 13.94
CA LYS A 20 16.73 -7.78 14.97
C LYS A 20 15.66 -7.49 16.00
N ILE A 21 16.05 -7.40 17.25
CA ILE A 21 15.23 -6.90 18.35
C ILE A 21 15.81 -5.55 18.70
N LEU A 22 15.05 -4.50 18.45
CA LEU A 22 15.47 -3.12 18.62
C LEU A 22 14.82 -2.53 19.87
N ASP A 23 15.60 -1.92 20.74
CA ASP A 23 15.06 -1.12 21.85
C ASP A 23 14.47 0.22 21.36
N LEU A 24 13.90 1.02 22.27
CA LEU A 24 13.37 2.36 21.96
C LEU A 24 14.40 3.36 21.39
N SER A 25 15.69 3.06 21.52
CA SER A 25 16.80 3.84 20.96
C SER A 25 17.33 3.25 19.64
N ASN A 26 16.66 2.24 19.09
CA ASN A 26 17.07 1.46 17.91
C ASN A 26 18.40 0.68 18.07
N ASN A 27 18.82 0.37 19.30
CA ASN A 27 19.96 -0.50 19.51
C ASN A 27 19.55 -1.97 19.30
N ASP A 28 20.41 -2.73 18.63
CA ASP A 28 20.22 -4.16 18.44
C ASP A 28 20.57 -4.93 19.73
N VAL A 29 19.55 -5.52 20.35
CA VAL A 29 19.63 -6.32 21.58
C VAL A 29 19.32 -7.81 21.33
N THR A 30 19.35 -8.25 20.07
CA THR A 30 18.96 -9.61 19.66
C THR A 30 19.75 -10.70 20.37
N SER A 31 21.02 -10.43 20.69
CA SER A 31 21.92 -11.36 21.39
C SER A 31 21.46 -11.74 22.79
N ASN A 32 20.53 -10.97 23.40
CA ASN A 32 19.95 -11.28 24.70
C ASN A 32 18.88 -12.37 24.64
N TYR A 33 18.55 -12.86 23.44
CA TYR A 33 17.42 -13.75 23.21
C TYR A 33 17.86 -15.02 22.48
N GLU A 34 17.35 -16.16 22.93
CA GLU A 34 17.39 -17.43 22.23
C GLU A 34 16.02 -17.68 21.59
N PHE A 35 16.01 -18.01 20.30
CA PHE A 35 14.78 -18.22 19.55
C PHE A 35 14.95 -19.23 18.41
N THR A 36 13.83 -19.77 17.95
CA THR A 36 13.73 -20.57 16.73
C THR A 36 12.75 -19.93 15.75
N ILE A 37 12.93 -20.23 14.47
CA ILE A 37 12.06 -19.73 13.41
C ILE A 37 11.56 -20.92 12.62
N ASP A 38 10.24 -21.05 12.56
CA ASP A 38 9.57 -21.90 11.59
C ASP A 38 9.39 -21.09 10.30
N TYR A 39 10.27 -21.33 9.33
CA TYR A 39 10.27 -20.63 8.05
C TYR A 39 9.08 -21.02 7.15
N GLU A 40 8.50 -22.19 7.36
CA GLU A 40 7.36 -22.65 6.56
C GLU A 40 6.10 -21.86 6.99
N PHE A 41 5.87 -21.77 8.30
CA PHE A 41 4.71 -21.07 8.85
C PHE A 41 4.96 -19.59 9.18
N GLY A 42 6.20 -19.13 9.11
CA GLY A 42 6.60 -17.76 9.46
C GLY A 42 6.42 -17.46 10.94
N ILE A 43 6.79 -18.39 11.81
CA ILE A 43 6.58 -18.25 13.26
C ILE A 43 7.93 -18.16 13.97
N LEU A 44 8.15 -17.03 14.65
CA LEU A 44 9.24 -16.83 15.58
C LEU A 44 8.82 -17.32 16.97
N THR A 45 9.63 -18.19 17.58
CA THR A 45 9.41 -18.72 18.93
C THR A 45 10.59 -18.39 19.82
N PHE A 46 10.37 -17.63 20.88
CA PHE A 46 11.40 -17.39 21.89
C PHE A 46 11.52 -18.58 22.84
N ILE A 47 12.76 -19.04 23.05
CA ILE A 47 13.13 -20.09 24.00
C ILE A 47 13.55 -19.49 25.33
N SER A 48 14.32 -18.38 25.30
CA SER A 48 14.83 -17.72 26.50
C SER A 48 15.12 -16.25 26.22
N PRO A 49 14.85 -15.33 27.17
CA PRO A 49 14.08 -15.52 28.40
C PRO A 49 12.58 -15.78 28.14
N LEU A 50 11.88 -16.33 29.15
CA LEU A 50 10.43 -16.56 29.12
C LEU A 50 9.75 -15.86 30.32
N PRO A 51 8.77 -14.96 30.09
CA PRO A 51 8.37 -14.41 28.80
C PRO A 51 9.47 -13.52 28.19
N PRO A 52 9.59 -13.41 26.86
CA PRO A 52 10.64 -12.63 26.22
C PRO A 52 10.51 -11.12 26.48
N PHE A 53 9.28 -10.60 26.55
CA PHE A 53 9.00 -9.18 26.79
C PHE A 53 7.97 -9.07 27.92
N PRO A 54 8.38 -9.17 29.20
CA PRO A 54 7.45 -9.13 30.33
C PRO A 54 6.66 -7.81 30.41
N GLU A 55 7.27 -6.70 30.01
CA GLU A 55 6.68 -5.35 30.06
C GLU A 55 5.54 -5.15 29.06
N ALA A 56 5.54 -5.92 27.96
CA ALA A 56 4.50 -5.86 26.94
C ALA A 56 3.13 -6.41 27.43
N TYR A 57 3.07 -6.96 28.64
CA TYR A 57 1.87 -7.57 29.20
C TYR A 57 1.32 -6.80 30.41
N PRO A 58 0.00 -6.92 30.68
CA PRO A 58 -0.57 -6.35 31.88
C PRO A 58 0.18 -6.82 33.14
N PRO A 59 0.39 -5.93 34.12
CA PRO A 59 -0.26 -4.61 34.24
C PRO A 59 0.44 -3.46 33.50
N LEU A 60 1.66 -3.65 33.00
CA LEU A 60 2.46 -2.56 32.41
C LEU A 60 1.97 -2.21 31.00
N SER A 61 1.90 -3.20 30.11
CA SER A 61 1.51 -3.00 28.71
C SER A 61 2.33 -1.92 27.99
N GLU A 62 3.64 -1.89 28.26
CA GLU A 62 4.59 -0.92 27.69
C GLU A 62 5.23 -1.47 26.41
N HIS A 63 5.36 -0.59 25.41
CA HIS A 63 6.17 -0.88 24.23
C HIS A 63 7.61 -0.47 24.50
N ILE A 64 8.52 -1.46 24.51
CA ILE A 64 9.96 -1.23 24.73
C ILE A 64 10.80 -1.75 23.55
N TYR A 65 10.32 -2.80 22.88
CA TYR A 65 11.07 -3.49 21.83
C TYR A 65 10.27 -3.58 20.54
N THR A 66 10.98 -3.50 19.42
CA THR A 66 10.47 -3.76 18.08
C THR A 66 11.18 -4.97 17.49
N ILE A 67 10.43 -5.98 17.07
CA ILE A 67 10.97 -7.09 16.30
C ILE A 67 11.01 -6.64 14.85
N TYR A 68 12.20 -6.47 14.32
CA TYR A 68 12.47 -6.10 12.94
C TYR A 68 12.93 -7.33 12.16
N VAL A 69 12.31 -7.61 11.02
CA VAL A 69 12.68 -8.73 10.16
C VAL A 69 12.81 -8.28 8.72
N GLU A 70 13.85 -8.76 8.03
CA GLU A 70 13.97 -8.69 6.57
C GLU A 70 14.10 -10.11 6.05
N TYR A 71 13.30 -10.46 5.04
CA TYR A 71 13.33 -11.79 4.47
C TYR A 71 12.79 -11.79 3.04
N ARG A 72 13.05 -12.89 2.34
CA ARG A 72 12.45 -13.20 1.03
C ARG A 72 11.44 -14.33 1.22
N TYR A 73 10.36 -14.31 0.45
CA TYR A 73 9.37 -15.38 0.43
C TYR A 73 8.77 -15.50 -0.97
N THR A 74 8.25 -16.68 -1.29
CA THR A 74 7.64 -16.93 -2.60
C THR A 74 6.16 -16.60 -2.55
N ILE A 75 5.70 -15.81 -3.51
CA ILE A 75 4.28 -15.57 -3.77
C ILE A 75 3.85 -16.33 -5.01
N ASP A 76 2.71 -17.01 -4.92
CA ASP A 76 2.13 -17.72 -6.08
C ASP A 76 1.31 -16.76 -6.97
N ALA A 77 0.93 -15.61 -6.42
CA ALA A 77 0.14 -14.60 -7.12
C ALA A 77 0.37 -13.20 -6.55
N TYR A 78 0.21 -12.21 -7.41
CA TYR A 78 0.23 -10.81 -7.04
C TYR A 78 -1.20 -10.36 -6.76
N ILE A 79 -1.50 -10.01 -5.51
CA ILE A 79 -2.82 -9.48 -5.13
C ILE A 79 -2.72 -7.96 -5.08
N LEU A 80 -3.29 -7.33 -6.11
CA LEU A 80 -3.47 -5.89 -6.19
C LEU A 80 -4.71 -5.46 -5.37
N ARG A 81 -5.07 -4.18 -5.43
CA ARG A 81 -6.35 -3.74 -4.87
C ARG A 81 -7.52 -4.38 -5.66
N PRO A 82 -8.63 -4.72 -4.99
CA PRO A 82 -9.86 -5.12 -5.68
C PRO A 82 -10.49 -3.92 -6.43
N ASN A 83 -11.44 -4.21 -7.33
CA ASN A 83 -12.15 -3.24 -8.17
C ASN A 83 -11.24 -2.35 -9.04
N ILE A 84 -10.27 -2.96 -9.70
CA ILE A 84 -9.42 -2.28 -10.69
C ILE A 84 -10.29 -1.85 -11.88
N ILE A 85 -10.03 -0.66 -12.41
CA ILE A 85 -10.70 -0.17 -13.61
C ILE A 85 -10.17 -0.99 -14.81
N PRO A 86 -11.02 -1.74 -15.53
CA PRO A 86 -10.56 -2.60 -16.62
C PRO A 86 -9.77 -1.84 -17.70
N GLY A 87 -8.57 -2.31 -18.03
CA GLY A 87 -7.69 -1.72 -19.03
C GLY A 87 -6.82 -0.55 -18.54
N SER A 88 -6.96 -0.15 -17.27
CA SER A 88 -6.09 0.86 -16.64
C SER A 88 -4.70 0.33 -16.30
N GLU A 89 -4.53 -0.99 -16.24
CA GLU A 89 -3.28 -1.61 -15.85
C GLU A 89 -2.18 -1.44 -16.91
N ARG A 90 -0.97 -1.18 -16.44
CA ARG A 90 0.27 -1.21 -17.21
C ARG A 90 1.29 -2.00 -16.41
N VAL A 91 1.69 -3.14 -16.96
CA VAL A 91 2.58 -4.09 -16.30
C VAL A 91 3.93 -4.06 -17.00
N TYR A 92 4.99 -3.84 -16.24
CA TYR A 92 6.37 -3.78 -16.74
C TYR A 92 7.22 -4.83 -16.04
N LEU A 93 8.05 -5.52 -16.80
CA LEU A 93 9.11 -6.41 -16.34
C LEU A 93 10.44 -5.87 -16.85
N ASP A 94 11.34 -5.48 -15.95
CA ASP A 94 12.66 -4.92 -16.28
C ASP A 94 12.57 -3.74 -17.27
N GLY A 95 11.52 -2.92 -17.12
CA GLY A 95 11.22 -1.77 -17.97
C GLY A 95 10.50 -2.10 -19.29
N ARG A 96 10.37 -3.37 -19.67
CA ARG A 96 9.57 -3.80 -20.83
C ARG A 96 8.10 -3.92 -20.46
N GLU A 97 7.23 -3.24 -21.20
CA GLU A 97 5.79 -3.39 -21.07
C GLU A 97 5.34 -4.78 -21.53
N LEU A 98 4.50 -5.41 -20.71
CA LEU A 98 3.93 -6.74 -20.95
C LEU A 98 2.52 -6.64 -21.52
N THR A 99 2.14 -7.63 -22.31
CA THR A 99 0.84 -7.69 -22.97
C THR A 99 -0.13 -8.58 -22.19
N ARG A 100 -1.31 -8.04 -21.86
CA ARG A 100 -2.39 -8.81 -21.23
C ARG A 100 -2.81 -9.97 -22.12
N ASP A 101 -3.16 -11.10 -21.51
CA ASP A 101 -3.59 -12.34 -22.15
C ASP A 101 -2.49 -13.04 -22.99
N ILE A 102 -1.26 -12.52 -22.95
CA ILE A 102 -0.07 -13.12 -23.59
C ILE A 102 1.03 -13.35 -22.56
N ASP A 103 1.37 -12.32 -21.77
CA ASP A 103 2.44 -12.36 -20.77
C ASP A 103 1.89 -12.53 -19.34
N TYR A 104 0.67 -12.02 -19.09
CA TYR A 104 -0.03 -12.13 -17.81
C TYR A 104 -1.55 -12.14 -17.97
N GLN A 105 -2.25 -12.52 -16.91
CA GLN A 105 -3.70 -12.41 -16.77
C GLN A 105 -4.05 -11.67 -15.48
N ILE A 106 -5.20 -11.00 -15.46
CA ILE A 106 -5.69 -10.21 -14.33
C ILE A 106 -7.20 -10.39 -14.14
N ASP A 107 -7.63 -10.59 -12.90
CA ASP A 107 -9.02 -10.47 -12.47
C ASP A 107 -9.21 -9.11 -11.81
N TYR A 108 -9.89 -8.21 -12.52
CA TYR A 108 -10.14 -6.84 -12.07
C TYR A 108 -10.98 -6.74 -10.79
N SER A 109 -11.84 -7.72 -10.54
CA SER A 109 -12.74 -7.68 -9.37
C SER A 109 -11.99 -7.97 -8.08
N THR A 110 -11.12 -8.99 -8.12
CA THR A 110 -10.34 -9.43 -6.96
C THR A 110 -8.97 -8.77 -6.86
N GLY A 111 -8.48 -8.16 -7.95
CA GLY A 111 -7.12 -7.63 -8.05
C GLY A 111 -6.08 -8.73 -8.25
N PHE A 112 -6.49 -9.97 -8.54
CA PHE A 112 -5.58 -11.08 -8.74
C PHE A 112 -4.85 -10.94 -10.08
N LEU A 113 -3.52 -10.88 -10.05
CA LEU A 113 -2.66 -10.88 -11.22
C LEU A 113 -1.67 -12.05 -11.17
N SER A 114 -1.53 -12.75 -12.29
CA SER A 114 -0.57 -13.84 -12.45
C SER A 114 0.10 -13.80 -13.81
N PHE A 115 1.41 -14.06 -13.84
CA PHE A 115 2.19 -14.17 -15.06
C PHE A 115 2.08 -15.57 -15.66
N PHE A 116 2.13 -15.68 -16.99
CA PHE A 116 2.16 -16.99 -17.64
C PHE A 116 3.55 -17.63 -17.48
N PRO A 117 3.65 -18.97 -17.39
CA PRO A 117 4.92 -19.68 -17.19
C PRO A 117 5.98 -19.46 -18.28
N SER A 118 5.58 -18.96 -19.46
CA SER A 118 6.48 -18.61 -20.55
C SER A 118 7.31 -17.36 -20.28
N LEU A 119 6.97 -16.59 -19.25
CA LEU A 119 7.67 -15.37 -18.87
C LEU A 119 8.78 -15.71 -17.87
N GLU A 120 10.03 -15.50 -18.25
CA GLU A 120 11.19 -15.69 -17.38
C GLU A 120 11.26 -14.57 -16.33
N ILE A 121 10.79 -14.84 -15.13
CA ILE A 121 10.91 -13.95 -13.97
C ILE A 121 11.94 -14.54 -13.02
N SER A 122 12.99 -13.78 -12.75
CA SER A 122 14.06 -14.18 -11.82
C SER A 122 14.00 -13.38 -10.53
N GLU A 123 14.85 -13.73 -9.56
CA GLU A 123 15.00 -12.96 -8.32
C GLU A 123 15.57 -11.54 -8.52
N PHE A 124 16.13 -11.24 -9.70
CA PHE A 124 16.66 -9.93 -10.05
C PHE A 124 15.68 -9.08 -10.86
N SER A 125 14.55 -9.66 -11.25
CA SER A 125 13.58 -8.99 -12.11
C SER A 125 12.80 -7.93 -11.33
N GLN A 126 12.66 -6.75 -11.91
CA GLN A 126 11.86 -5.67 -11.37
C GLN A 126 10.48 -5.64 -12.03
N ILE A 127 9.44 -5.86 -11.23
CA ILE A 127 8.05 -5.77 -11.68
C ILE A 127 7.46 -4.45 -11.22
N LYS A 128 6.93 -3.68 -12.17
CA LYS A 128 6.17 -2.46 -11.90
C LYS A 128 4.75 -2.61 -12.45
N ILE A 129 3.75 -2.32 -11.64
CA ILE A 129 2.34 -2.40 -12.04
C ILE A 129 1.69 -1.07 -11.69
N ASP A 130 1.38 -0.28 -12.72
CA ASP A 130 0.57 0.92 -12.58
C ASP A 130 -0.89 0.57 -12.90
N TYR A 131 -1.85 1.00 -12.09
CA TYR A 131 -3.27 0.71 -12.31
C TYR A 131 -4.16 1.71 -11.57
N GLU A 132 -5.40 1.85 -12.02
CA GLU A 132 -6.43 2.63 -11.35
C GLU A 132 -7.45 1.70 -10.71
N TRP A 133 -7.97 2.04 -9.53
CA TRP A 133 -8.94 1.20 -8.81
C TRP A 133 -10.01 2.05 -8.13
N MET A 134 -11.19 1.46 -7.96
CA MET A 134 -12.33 2.07 -7.28
C MET A 134 -12.36 1.67 -5.80
N PRO A 135 -12.05 2.59 -4.87
CA PRO A 135 -12.12 2.28 -3.46
C PRO A 135 -13.56 2.05 -2.99
N PHE A 136 -13.75 1.06 -2.11
CA PHE A 136 -15.05 0.78 -1.49
C PHE A 136 -15.57 1.95 -0.65
N ALA A 137 -14.66 2.70 -0.03
CA ALA A 137 -14.93 3.91 0.71
C ALA A 137 -13.85 4.94 0.38
N GLY A 138 -14.24 6.19 0.20
CA GLY A 138 -13.31 7.27 -0.14
C GLY A 138 -14.02 8.60 -0.22
N GLY A 139 -13.31 9.67 0.09
CA GLY A 139 -13.80 11.02 -0.11
C GLY A 139 -14.08 11.26 -1.59
N LYS A 140 -15.14 12.00 -1.90
CA LYS A 140 -15.33 12.50 -3.27
C LYS A 140 -14.11 13.37 -3.62
N MET A 141 -13.62 13.33 -4.85
CA MET A 141 -12.63 14.29 -5.34
C MET A 141 -13.19 14.91 -6.60
N ILE A 142 -13.17 16.24 -6.68
CA ILE A 142 -13.55 16.98 -7.88
C ILE A 142 -12.28 17.11 -8.72
N ILE A 143 -12.32 16.52 -9.91
CA ILE A 143 -11.25 16.62 -10.91
C ILE A 143 -11.74 17.51 -12.03
N LEU A 144 -10.98 18.58 -12.32
CA LEU A 144 -11.20 19.49 -13.43
C LEU A 144 -9.93 19.55 -14.24
N GLY A 145 -10.03 19.35 -15.55
CA GLY A 145 -8.88 19.40 -16.44
C GLY A 145 -9.22 20.08 -17.74
N ALA A 146 -8.21 20.71 -18.32
CA ALA A 146 -8.24 21.24 -19.67
C ALA A 146 -6.95 20.85 -20.38
N ARG A 147 -7.07 20.38 -21.62
CA ARG A 147 -5.93 20.08 -22.48
C ARG A 147 -6.10 20.81 -23.81
N ALA A 148 -5.02 21.42 -24.26
CA ALA A 148 -4.92 22.01 -25.59
C ALA A 148 -3.81 21.30 -26.35
N GLU A 149 -4.07 20.95 -27.60
CA GLU A 149 -3.09 20.33 -28.48
C GLU A 149 -2.97 21.14 -29.77
N TYR A 150 -1.74 21.41 -30.18
CA TYR A 150 -1.43 22.12 -31.41
C TYR A 150 -0.64 21.20 -32.34
N ILE A 151 -1.22 20.93 -33.52
CA ILE A 151 -0.67 20.03 -34.53
C ILE A 151 -0.44 20.83 -35.83
N PRO A 152 0.68 21.56 -35.95
CA PRO A 152 0.97 22.35 -37.15
C PRO A 152 1.34 21.50 -38.37
N TRP A 153 1.85 20.28 -38.16
CA TRP A 153 2.24 19.32 -39.20
C TRP A 153 1.84 17.90 -38.79
N GLN A 154 1.69 17.00 -39.76
CA GLN A 154 1.30 15.61 -39.48
C GLN A 154 2.30 14.85 -38.60
N GLN A 155 3.57 15.30 -38.57
CA GLN A 155 4.65 14.64 -37.85
C GLN A 155 4.94 15.28 -36.48
N PHE A 156 4.27 16.37 -36.10
CA PHE A 156 4.60 17.08 -34.87
C PHE A 156 3.35 17.50 -34.11
N SER A 157 3.32 17.23 -32.82
CA SER A 157 2.31 17.76 -31.90
C SER A 157 2.96 18.39 -30.66
N LEU A 158 2.30 19.42 -30.15
CA LEU A 158 2.62 20.08 -28.90
C LEU A 158 1.36 20.16 -28.04
N GLY A 159 1.37 19.50 -26.89
CA GLY A 159 0.30 19.48 -25.91
C GLY A 159 0.60 20.39 -24.72
N SER A 160 -0.47 20.94 -24.13
CA SER A 160 -0.45 21.55 -22.81
C SER A 160 -1.63 21.04 -21.99
N THR A 161 -1.37 20.67 -20.74
CA THR A 161 -2.36 20.15 -19.80
C THR A 161 -2.42 21.02 -18.55
N LEU A 162 -3.62 21.33 -18.10
CA LEU A 162 -3.91 21.85 -16.78
C LEU A 162 -4.85 20.86 -16.08
N LEU A 163 -4.51 20.43 -14.88
CA LEU A 163 -5.30 19.51 -14.08
C LEU A 163 -5.42 20.01 -12.65
N SER A 164 -6.63 20.12 -12.13
CA SER A 164 -6.92 20.48 -10.74
C SER A 164 -7.74 19.38 -10.10
N GLN A 165 -7.30 18.93 -8.93
CA GLN A 165 -8.01 17.98 -8.08
C GLN A 165 -8.23 18.60 -6.71
N THR A 166 -9.44 18.46 -6.16
CA THR A 166 -9.78 19.04 -4.85
C THR A 166 -10.78 18.16 -4.12
N ALA A 167 -10.45 17.80 -2.87
CA ALA A 167 -11.39 17.19 -1.96
C ALA A 167 -12.46 18.22 -1.51
N PRO A 168 -13.73 17.82 -1.33
CA PRO A 168 -14.77 18.64 -0.74
C PRO A 168 -14.31 19.20 0.59
N ARG A 169 -14.71 20.44 0.87
CA ARG A 169 -14.46 21.03 2.18
C ARG A 169 -15.25 20.28 3.25
N SER A 170 -14.57 19.92 4.32
CA SER A 170 -15.22 19.46 5.55
C SER A 170 -15.78 20.66 6.32
N ASN A 171 -16.95 20.47 6.94
CA ASN A 171 -17.53 21.46 7.85
C ASN A 171 -16.96 21.35 9.27
N GLU A 172 -16.34 20.22 9.59
CA GLU A 172 -15.72 19.93 10.88
C GLU A 172 -14.21 19.78 10.73
N VAL A 173 -13.47 19.98 11.82
CA VAL A 173 -12.03 19.80 11.80
C VAL A 173 -11.73 18.32 11.54
N PRO A 174 -11.02 17.96 10.46
CA PRO A 174 -10.77 16.57 10.12
C PRO A 174 -9.74 15.94 11.06
N GLU A 175 -9.78 14.62 11.19
CA GLU A 175 -8.69 13.83 11.80
C GLU A 175 -7.45 13.86 10.90
N LEU A 176 -6.28 13.58 11.47
CA LEU A 176 -4.98 13.69 10.81
C LEU A 176 -4.91 12.95 9.45
N ASP A 177 -5.53 11.77 9.35
CA ASP A 177 -5.50 10.93 8.14
C ASP A 177 -6.66 11.22 7.16
N SER A 178 -7.54 12.16 7.49
CA SER A 178 -8.75 12.47 6.71
C SER A 178 -8.77 13.92 6.18
N ALA A 179 -7.65 14.64 6.33
CA ALA A 179 -7.56 16.04 5.93
C ALA A 179 -7.86 16.22 4.42
N PRO A 180 -8.73 17.18 4.03
CA PRO A 180 -9.07 17.39 2.63
C PRO A 180 -7.86 17.97 1.89
N SER A 181 -7.39 17.27 0.86
CA SER A 181 -6.23 17.68 0.07
C SER A 181 -6.63 18.32 -1.27
N SER A 182 -5.69 19.03 -1.89
CA SER A 182 -5.83 19.56 -3.25
C SER A 182 -4.53 19.47 -4.02
N GLN A 183 -4.62 19.28 -5.33
CA GLN A 183 -3.47 19.21 -6.23
C GLN A 183 -3.75 20.02 -7.50
N LEU A 184 -2.76 20.78 -7.95
CA LEU A 184 -2.76 21.46 -9.25
C LEU A 184 -1.54 21.00 -10.04
N GLY A 185 -1.77 20.44 -11.22
CA GLY A 185 -0.76 20.02 -12.18
C GLY A 185 -0.81 20.84 -13.46
N VAL A 186 0.35 21.21 -13.97
CA VAL A 186 0.53 21.81 -15.29
C VAL A 186 1.56 20.99 -16.07
N GLY A 187 1.31 20.76 -17.35
CA GLY A 187 2.16 19.94 -18.20
C GLY A 187 2.30 20.52 -19.60
N LEU A 188 3.45 20.25 -20.21
CA LEU A 188 3.75 20.48 -21.61
C LEU A 188 4.37 19.21 -22.18
N ASP A 189 3.89 18.77 -23.34
CA ASP A 189 4.40 17.58 -24.03
C ASP A 189 4.61 17.87 -25.51
N ALA A 190 5.65 17.27 -26.10
CA ALA A 190 5.97 17.41 -27.51
C ALA A 190 6.28 16.04 -28.10
N HIS A 191 5.74 15.78 -29.29
CA HIS A 191 5.99 14.57 -30.03
C HIS A 191 6.42 14.89 -31.46
N TYR A 192 7.42 14.18 -31.99
CA TYR A 192 7.86 14.28 -33.37
C TYR A 192 8.12 12.90 -34.00
N ASP A 193 7.54 12.65 -35.17
CA ASP A 193 7.74 11.45 -35.98
C ASP A 193 8.75 11.69 -37.12
N PHE A 194 9.89 11.01 -37.06
CA PHE A 194 10.95 11.07 -38.07
C PHE A 194 10.80 10.03 -39.19
N SER A 195 9.85 9.10 -39.07
CA SER A 195 9.64 8.01 -40.04
C SER A 195 9.43 8.51 -41.48
N PRO A 196 8.69 9.60 -41.74
CA PRO A 196 8.54 10.14 -43.09
C PRO A 196 9.82 10.74 -43.69
N LEU A 197 10.76 11.23 -42.88
CA LEU A 197 12.06 11.73 -43.35
C LEU A 197 13.01 10.58 -43.67
N LEU A 198 13.04 9.57 -42.80
CA LEU A 198 13.91 8.41 -42.97
C LEU A 198 13.47 7.52 -44.13
N SER A 199 12.16 7.32 -44.33
CA SER A 199 11.61 6.58 -45.47
C SER A 199 11.93 7.22 -46.83
N ARG A 200 12.18 8.54 -46.89
CA ARG A 200 12.63 9.24 -48.10
C ARG A 200 14.13 9.07 -48.37
N ALA A 201 14.93 8.97 -47.31
CA ALA A 201 16.38 8.81 -47.41
C ALA A 201 16.80 7.34 -47.60
N TRP A 202 15.95 6.40 -47.18
CA TRP A 202 16.22 4.97 -47.21
C TRP A 202 15.45 4.27 -48.34
N SER A 203 16.16 3.63 -49.27
CA SER A 203 15.59 2.92 -50.42
C SER A 203 15.41 1.41 -50.21
N GLY A 204 15.52 0.93 -48.96
CA GLY A 204 15.29 -0.48 -48.62
C GLY A 204 13.80 -0.85 -48.53
N LYS A 205 13.49 -2.15 -48.61
CA LYS A 205 12.10 -2.67 -48.51
C LYS A 205 11.43 -2.45 -47.14
N ILE A 206 12.21 -2.09 -46.12
CA ILE A 206 11.74 -1.87 -44.75
C ILE A 206 11.79 -0.36 -44.50
N SER A 207 10.65 0.23 -44.14
CA SER A 207 10.56 1.64 -43.76
C SER A 207 10.98 1.79 -42.29
N PRO A 208 12.08 2.49 -41.98
CA PRO A 208 12.49 2.71 -40.59
C PRO A 208 11.49 3.61 -39.85
N GLU A 209 11.12 3.22 -38.64
CA GLU A 209 10.23 3.96 -37.75
C GLU A 209 11.03 4.55 -36.59
N LEU A 210 10.96 5.88 -36.42
CA LEU A 210 11.63 6.58 -35.34
C LEU A 210 10.76 7.75 -34.90
N SER A 211 10.44 7.81 -33.61
CA SER A 211 9.75 8.94 -33.00
C SER A 211 10.49 9.42 -31.75
N PHE A 212 10.28 10.70 -31.43
CA PHE A 212 10.81 11.33 -30.23
C PHE A 212 9.65 11.96 -29.46
N SER A 213 9.64 11.76 -28.14
CA SER A 213 8.66 12.36 -27.25
C SER A 213 9.37 12.98 -26.06
N ALA A 214 8.91 14.15 -25.63
CA ALA A 214 9.40 14.85 -24.46
C ALA A 214 8.23 15.42 -23.65
N GLU A 215 8.32 15.35 -22.33
CA GLU A 215 7.30 15.86 -21.41
C GLU A 215 7.97 16.67 -20.28
N LEU A 216 7.36 17.80 -19.93
CA LEU A 216 7.70 18.62 -18.78
C LEU A 216 6.44 18.89 -17.98
N ALA A 217 6.39 18.41 -16.74
CA ALA A 217 5.25 18.63 -15.85
C ALA A 217 5.71 19.17 -14.49
N GLN A 218 4.88 20.04 -13.91
CA GLN A 218 5.03 20.54 -12.55
C GLN A 218 3.71 20.39 -11.82
N SER A 219 3.78 20.00 -10.55
CA SER A 219 2.60 19.94 -9.69
C SER A 219 2.83 20.63 -8.36
N THR A 220 1.74 21.13 -7.78
CA THR A 220 1.69 21.67 -6.42
C THR A 220 0.64 20.89 -5.66
N TYR A 221 1.04 20.35 -4.50
CA TYR A 221 0.19 19.54 -3.64
C TYR A 221 0.02 20.25 -2.30
N ASN A 222 -1.24 20.43 -1.89
CA ASN A 222 -1.58 20.86 -0.55
C ASN A 222 -2.24 19.67 0.17
N PRO A 223 -1.55 19.03 1.14
CA PRO A 223 -2.09 17.89 1.88
C PRO A 223 -3.25 18.24 2.81
N ASN A 224 -3.40 19.51 3.19
CA ASN A 224 -4.44 19.94 4.13
C ASN A 224 -4.96 21.35 3.79
N THR A 225 -6.03 21.38 3.01
CA THR A 225 -6.74 22.62 2.67
C THR A 225 -7.54 23.22 3.83
N PHE A 226 -7.80 22.44 4.89
CA PHE A 226 -8.44 22.92 6.12
C PHE A 226 -7.47 23.72 7.00
N GLY A 227 -6.16 23.44 6.92
CA GLY A 227 -5.09 24.15 7.63
C GLY A 227 -4.85 23.73 9.07
N ARG A 228 -5.65 22.79 9.60
CA ARG A 228 -5.44 22.11 10.88
C ARG A 228 -6.07 20.73 10.84
N ALA A 229 -5.65 19.83 11.72
CA ALA A 229 -6.21 18.51 11.87
C ALA A 229 -6.24 18.12 13.35
N ILE A 230 -7.18 17.26 13.71
CA ILE A 230 -7.27 16.68 15.05
C ILE A 230 -6.26 15.54 15.13
N ILE A 231 -5.40 15.61 16.15
CA ILE A 231 -4.49 14.50 16.50
C ILE A 231 -5.21 13.50 17.41
N GLU A 232 -6.08 14.01 18.30
CA GLU A 232 -6.87 13.21 19.24
C GLU A 232 -8.18 13.95 19.57
N ASN A 233 -9.32 13.25 19.51
CA ASN A 233 -10.65 13.77 19.86
C ASN A 233 -11.22 13.15 21.15
N PHE A 234 -10.55 12.15 21.73
CA PHE A 234 -10.96 11.38 22.91
C PHE A 234 -12.32 10.68 22.79
N GLU A 235 -13.00 10.71 21.65
CA GLU A 235 -14.31 10.06 21.46
C GLU A 235 -14.18 8.53 21.61
N SER A 236 -13.07 7.96 21.15
CA SER A 236 -12.77 6.51 21.23
C SER A 236 -12.44 6.01 22.64
N THR A 237 -12.30 6.90 23.64
CA THR A 237 -11.96 6.49 25.02
C THR A 237 -13.16 6.00 25.83
N LYS A 238 -14.38 6.24 25.35
CA LYS A 238 -15.60 5.80 26.02
C LYS A 238 -15.96 4.38 25.59
N ILE A 239 -15.45 3.39 26.31
CA ILE A 239 -15.93 2.01 26.21
C ILE A 239 -17.18 1.90 27.08
N SER A 240 -18.35 1.78 26.45
CA SER A 240 -19.60 1.49 27.15
C SER A 240 -19.98 0.03 26.94
N ASP A 241 -19.94 -0.76 28.01
CA ASP A 241 -20.57 -2.08 28.02
C ASP A 241 -22.06 -1.91 28.31
N GLU A 242 -22.88 -2.03 27.29
CA GLU A 242 -24.33 -1.98 27.45
C GLU A 242 -24.83 -3.33 28.00
N LEU A 243 -25.48 -3.30 29.16
CA LEU A 243 -26.17 -4.49 29.69
C LEU A 243 -27.41 -4.77 28.84
N SER A 244 -27.61 -6.04 28.49
CA SER A 244 -28.77 -6.46 27.69
C SER A 244 -30.07 -6.05 28.39
N MET A 245 -30.95 -5.39 27.64
CA MET A 245 -32.30 -5.04 28.11
C MET A 245 -33.30 -6.18 27.92
N SER A 246 -32.89 -7.29 27.28
CA SER A 246 -33.76 -8.45 27.10
C SER A 246 -33.91 -9.21 28.40
N LYS A 247 -35.15 -9.49 28.80
CA LYS A 247 -35.48 -10.27 29.98
C LYS A 247 -34.77 -11.64 30.00
N ASP A 248 -34.62 -12.27 28.84
CA ASP A 248 -34.03 -13.61 28.72
C ASP A 248 -32.50 -13.61 28.94
N SER A 249 -31.86 -12.44 28.91
CA SER A 249 -30.45 -12.27 29.26
C SER A 249 -30.22 -12.20 30.78
N TRP A 250 -31.30 -12.12 31.58
CA TRP A 250 -31.25 -12.06 33.04
C TRP A 250 -31.76 -13.35 33.65
N GLN A 251 -31.00 -13.87 34.62
CA GLN A 251 -31.38 -15.05 35.39
C GLN A 251 -31.26 -14.77 36.87
N LEU A 252 -31.99 -15.52 37.68
CA LEU A 252 -31.91 -15.43 39.13
C LEU A 252 -30.49 -15.78 39.59
N ALA A 253 -29.86 -14.86 40.30
CA ALA A 253 -28.56 -15.09 40.91
C ALA A 253 -28.70 -15.87 42.23
N SER A 254 -27.60 -16.49 42.66
CA SER A 254 -27.51 -17.06 44.01
C SER A 254 -27.57 -15.95 45.07
N LYS A 255 -27.89 -16.32 46.31
CA LYS A 255 -27.87 -15.37 47.43
C LYS A 255 -26.43 -14.82 47.59
N PRO A 256 -26.22 -13.49 47.54
CA PRO A 256 -24.90 -12.91 47.70
C PRO A 256 -24.34 -13.21 49.10
N VAL A 257 -23.03 -13.39 49.18
CA VAL A 257 -22.33 -13.54 50.46
C VAL A 257 -22.39 -12.20 51.18
N GLN A 258 -23.04 -12.16 52.33
CA GLN A 258 -22.92 -11.04 53.26
C GLN A 258 -21.64 -11.26 54.07
N GLU A 259 -20.55 -10.57 53.73
CA GLU A 259 -19.48 -10.38 54.69
C GLU A 259 -20.05 -9.52 55.82
N GLY A 260 -20.11 -10.11 57.02
CA GLY A 260 -20.50 -9.36 58.21
C GLY A 260 -19.49 -8.24 58.42
N LEU A 261 -19.97 -6.99 58.39
CA LEU A 261 -19.22 -5.86 58.93
C LEU A 261 -18.91 -6.20 60.38
N ALA A 262 -17.64 -6.48 60.68
CA ALA A 262 -17.17 -6.57 62.05
C ALA A 262 -17.21 -5.15 62.63
N GLU A 263 -18.21 -4.87 63.46
CA GLU A 263 -18.23 -3.73 64.39
C GLU A 263 -17.17 -3.88 65.48
#